data_AF-A0A8T4L2I2-F1
#
_entry.id   AF-A0A8T4L2I2-F1
#
_cell.length_a   1.000
_cell.length_b   1.000
_cell.length_c   1.000
_cell.angle_alpha   90.00
_cell.angle_beta   90.00
_cell.angle_gamma   90.00
#
_symmetry.space_group_name_H-M   'P 1'
#
loop_
_entity.id
_entity.type
_entity.pdbx_description
1 polymer ?
#
loop_
_entity_poly.entity_id
_entity_poly.type
_entity_poly.pdbx_seq_one_letter_code
_entity_poly.pdbx_strand_id
1 'polypeptide(L)'
;MVERRSFAMKLSETDLAWLVGFIEGEGSFGVSICISKTDQGIKPTLLFKLALAERDKEVIYKLREMLGIGWITFKRKELWQKHGIKNASNQYSFLVTSVDECQTLCNLLDESLFKTAKKNDFLLWKEAVKNIGNFEHLKKDGLLRLAEIRDMINGPEKTTNYKAKAFFMNAIEKRPQLFTIQAIEKRTAKAIIVRESIKQKKSKISQYKPKFEIAPEDHVCIDCRKSLADRNVRAERCETCRRKHLNKLGYQWLKKHRAAVRYMAQDVLAGKKTDRWQKQ
;
A
#
# COMPACT_ATOMS: atom_id res chain seq x y z
N MET A 1 -16.72 15.10 29.26
CA MET A 1 -15.49 14.34 29.01
C MET A 1 -15.85 13.14 28.17
N VAL A 2 -15.48 13.12 26.88
CA VAL A 2 -15.79 11.99 25.99
C VAL A 2 -14.54 11.12 25.92
N GLU A 3 -14.61 9.93 26.50
CA GLU A 3 -13.58 8.90 26.39
C GLU A 3 -13.26 8.63 24.92
N ARG A 4 -12.02 8.90 24.54
CA ARG A 4 -11.47 8.54 23.24
C ARG A 4 -11.14 7.05 23.27
N ARG A 5 -12.05 6.20 22.78
CA ARG A 5 -11.66 4.85 22.36
C ARG A 5 -10.85 4.97 21.07
N SER A 6 -9.54 4.88 21.18
CA SER A 6 -8.66 4.53 20.06
C SER A 6 -9.10 3.17 19.52
N PHE A 7 -9.85 3.16 18.43
CA PHE A 7 -10.21 1.95 17.70
C PHE A 7 -8.95 1.40 16.99
N ALA A 8 -8.05 0.80 17.75
CA ALA A 8 -7.30 -0.34 17.25
C ALA A 8 -8.10 -1.54 17.75
N MET A 9 -8.79 -2.25 16.85
CA MET A 9 -9.39 -3.53 17.22
C MET A 9 -8.26 -4.41 17.74
N LYS A 10 -8.37 -4.87 18.99
CA LYS A 10 -7.45 -5.88 19.51
C LYS A 10 -7.82 -7.18 18.80
N LEU A 11 -6.99 -7.60 17.84
CA LEU A 11 -7.19 -8.84 17.10
C LEU A 11 -7.18 -10.01 18.09
N SER A 12 -8.16 -10.90 17.97
CA SER A 12 -8.20 -12.12 18.76
C SER A 12 -7.12 -13.09 18.27
N GLU A 13 -6.80 -14.10 19.08
CA GLU A 13 -5.89 -15.18 18.67
C GLU A 13 -6.38 -15.89 17.39
N THR A 14 -7.70 -16.10 17.29
CA THR A 14 -8.33 -16.69 16.09
C THR A 14 -8.18 -15.80 14.85
N ASP A 15 -8.33 -14.48 15.00
CA ASP A 15 -8.12 -13.53 13.89
C ASP A 15 -6.67 -13.57 13.40
N LEU A 16 -5.71 -13.67 14.32
CA LEU A 16 -4.29 -13.77 14.01
C LEU A 16 -3.95 -15.11 13.33
N ALA A 17 -4.48 -16.22 13.82
CA ALA A 17 -4.31 -17.53 13.20
C ALA A 17 -4.90 -17.57 11.78
N TRP A 18 -6.10 -17.01 11.59
CA TRP A 18 -6.72 -16.87 10.27
C TRP A 18 -5.87 -15.99 9.34
N LEU A 19 -5.39 -14.84 9.84
CA LEU A 19 -4.55 -13.93 9.07
C LEU A 19 -3.25 -14.62 8.62
N VAL A 20 -2.58 -15.34 9.51
CA VAL A 20 -1.36 -16.08 9.17
C VAL A 20 -1.66 -17.14 8.13
N GLY A 21 -2.70 -17.96 8.31
CA GLY A 21 -3.10 -18.96 7.30
C GLY A 21 -3.41 -18.33 5.94
N PHE A 22 -4.06 -17.16 5.93
CA PHE A 22 -4.33 -16.42 4.70
C PHE A 22 -3.06 -15.86 4.04
N ILE A 23 -2.10 -15.38 4.84
CA ILE A 23 -0.78 -14.97 4.37
C ILE A 23 -0.01 -16.17 3.79
N GLU A 24 -0.11 -17.35 4.40
CA GLU A 24 0.54 -18.57 3.90
C GLU A 24 0.03 -18.99 2.52
N GLY A 25 -1.25 -18.76 2.23
CA GLY A 25 -1.83 -18.98 0.90
C GLY A 25 -1.51 -17.87 -0.11
N GLU A 26 -1.85 -16.62 0.22
CA GLU A 26 -1.94 -15.51 -0.75
C GLU A 26 -0.90 -14.39 -0.54
N GLY A 27 -0.21 -14.42 0.59
CA GLY A 27 0.77 -13.42 0.98
C GLY A 27 2.14 -13.61 0.32
N SER A 28 2.79 -12.49 0.01
CA SER A 28 4.15 -12.45 -0.52
C SER A 28 4.97 -11.40 0.22
N PHE A 29 6.13 -11.82 0.70
CA PHE A 29 7.13 -10.95 1.31
C PHE A 29 8.24 -10.69 0.30
N GLY A 30 8.73 -9.46 0.25
CA GLY A 30 9.67 -9.03 -0.76
C GLY A 30 10.61 -7.95 -0.26
N VAL A 31 11.84 -8.02 -0.74
CA VAL A 31 12.84 -6.97 -0.65
C VAL A 31 13.22 -6.59 -2.08
N SER A 32 13.44 -5.31 -2.33
CA SER A 32 13.99 -4.85 -3.61
C SER A 32 15.05 -3.79 -3.35
N ILE A 33 16.09 -3.75 -4.16
CA ILE A 33 17.16 -2.75 -4.03
C ILE A 33 17.31 -2.04 -5.37
N CYS A 34 16.86 -0.78 -5.38
CA CYS A 34 16.93 0.08 -6.54
C CYS A 34 18.17 0.97 -6.46
N ILE A 35 18.90 1.10 -7.56
CA ILE A 35 19.99 2.07 -7.68
C ILE A 35 19.47 3.26 -8.48
N SER A 36 19.53 4.46 -7.90
CA SER A 36 19.24 5.70 -8.61
C SER A 36 20.52 6.43 -8.97
N LYS A 37 20.44 7.29 -9.99
CA LYS A 37 21.53 8.22 -10.35
C LYS A 37 21.58 9.47 -9.46
N THR A 38 20.64 9.63 -8.52
CA THR A 38 20.53 10.78 -7.61
C THR A 38 21.28 10.55 -6.30
N ASP A 39 21.44 11.58 -5.46
CA ASP A 39 22.13 11.52 -4.15
C ASP A 39 21.61 10.46 -3.18
N GLN A 40 20.41 9.89 -3.42
CA GLN A 40 19.89 8.78 -2.63
C GLN A 40 20.46 7.41 -3.04
N GLY A 41 21.17 7.35 -4.19
CA GLY A 41 22.12 6.33 -4.65
C GLY A 41 21.64 4.88 -4.70
N ILE A 42 21.34 4.31 -3.54
CA ILE A 42 20.91 2.94 -3.34
C ILE A 42 19.76 2.94 -2.34
N LYS A 43 18.60 2.47 -2.77
CA LYS A 43 17.35 2.48 -2.03
C LYS A 43 16.76 1.08 -1.94
N PRO A 44 16.99 0.40 -0.80
CA PRO A 44 16.20 -0.77 -0.43
C PRO A 44 14.73 -0.41 -0.18
N THR A 45 13.82 -1.29 -0.57
CA THR A 45 12.38 -1.15 -0.35
C THR A 45 11.81 -2.48 0.12
N LEU A 46 11.01 -2.42 1.18
CA LEU A 46 10.25 -3.53 1.73
C LEU A 46 8.90 -3.62 1.03
N LEU A 47 8.43 -4.84 0.81
CA LEU A 47 7.13 -5.12 0.27
C LEU A 47 6.52 -6.31 1.00
N PHE A 48 5.38 -6.10 1.63
CA PHE A 48 4.42 -7.18 1.84
C PHE A 48 3.23 -6.93 0.90
N LYS A 49 2.80 -7.99 0.21
CA LYS A 49 1.71 -7.93 -0.77
C LYS A 49 0.78 -9.11 -0.56
N LEU A 50 -0.53 -8.85 -0.58
CA LEU A 50 -1.56 -9.86 -0.75
C LEU A 50 -2.47 -9.42 -1.88
N ALA A 51 -2.74 -10.28 -2.85
CA ALA A 51 -3.48 -9.87 -4.04
C ALA A 51 -4.51 -10.88 -4.51
N LEU A 52 -5.74 -10.42 -4.70
CA LEU A 52 -6.88 -11.24 -5.09
C LEU A 52 -7.53 -10.71 -6.35
N ALA A 53 -8.32 -11.55 -7.01
CA ALA A 53 -9.18 -11.13 -8.11
C ALA A 53 -10.22 -10.11 -7.63
N GLU A 54 -10.73 -9.27 -8.55
CA GLU A 54 -11.71 -8.23 -8.25
C GLU A 54 -12.99 -8.74 -7.56
N ARG A 55 -13.41 -9.98 -7.84
CA ARG A 55 -14.58 -10.61 -7.19
C ARG A 55 -14.42 -10.73 -5.66
N ASP A 56 -13.18 -10.79 -5.18
CA ASP A 56 -12.81 -10.99 -3.78
C ASP A 56 -12.25 -9.69 -3.15
N LYS A 57 -12.43 -8.53 -3.80
CA LYS A 57 -11.87 -7.24 -3.35
C LYS A 57 -12.32 -6.83 -1.95
N GLU A 58 -13.50 -7.24 -1.50
CA GLU A 58 -14.02 -6.92 -0.16
C GLU A 58 -13.12 -7.50 0.95
N VAL A 59 -12.46 -8.64 0.70
CA VAL A 59 -11.47 -9.21 1.63
C VAL A 59 -10.25 -8.28 1.75
N ILE A 60 -9.80 -7.70 0.64
CA ILE A 60 -8.68 -6.74 0.63
C ILE A 60 -9.04 -5.47 1.42
N TYR A 61 -10.28 -4.97 1.29
CA TYR A 61 -10.75 -3.82 2.07
C TYR A 61 -10.84 -4.12 3.56
N LYS A 62 -11.45 -5.25 3.93
CA LYS A 62 -11.55 -5.71 5.32
C LYS A 62 -10.17 -5.92 5.94
N LEU A 63 -9.21 -6.47 5.20
CA LEU A 63 -7.84 -6.65 5.66
C LEU A 63 -7.17 -5.31 6.03
N ARG A 64 -7.34 -4.29 5.19
CA ARG A 64 -6.82 -2.94 5.47
C ARG A 64 -7.47 -2.33 6.72
N GLU A 65 -8.79 -2.46 6.85
CA GLU A 65 -9.53 -1.97 8.01
C GLU A 65 -9.09 -2.67 9.29
N MET A 66 -9.05 -4.00 9.26
CA MET A 66 -8.63 -4.87 10.37
C MET A 66 -7.22 -4.55 10.86
N LEU A 67 -6.27 -4.33 9.95
CA LEU A 67 -4.87 -4.08 10.30
C LEU A 67 -4.57 -2.59 10.60
N GLY A 68 -5.39 -1.66 10.12
CA GLY A 68 -5.18 -0.22 10.28
C GLY A 68 -3.90 0.33 9.60
N ILE A 69 -3.24 -0.48 8.78
CA ILE A 69 -2.01 -0.15 8.06
C ILE A 69 -2.13 -0.50 6.58
N GLY A 70 -1.16 -0.02 5.79
CA GLY A 70 -1.06 -0.38 4.39
C GLY A 70 -2.03 0.37 3.48
N TRP A 71 -2.00 0.01 2.21
CA TRP A 71 -2.72 0.68 1.15
C TRP A 71 -3.13 -0.32 0.07
N ILE A 72 -4.14 0.06 -0.72
CA ILE A 72 -4.70 -0.81 -1.75
C ILE A 72 -4.27 -0.29 -3.12
N THR A 73 -4.04 -1.22 -4.04
CA THR A 73 -3.90 -0.93 -5.47
C THR A 73 -4.89 -1.73 -6.29
N PHE A 74 -5.21 -1.20 -7.45
CA PHE A 74 -5.97 -1.88 -8.48
C PHE A 74 -5.13 -2.01 -9.75
N LYS A 75 -5.06 -3.22 -10.31
CA LYS A 75 -4.45 -3.51 -11.60
C LYS A 75 -5.49 -4.11 -12.52
N ARG A 76 -5.68 -3.51 -13.69
CA ARG A 76 -6.58 -4.04 -14.71
C ARG A 76 -5.95 -5.21 -15.45
N LYS A 77 -6.78 -6.16 -15.90
CA LYS A 77 -6.37 -7.36 -16.62
C LYS A 77 -5.55 -7.08 -17.87
N GLU A 78 -5.83 -5.96 -18.56
CA GLU A 78 -5.15 -5.63 -19.82
C GLU A 78 -3.65 -5.41 -19.61
N LEU A 79 -3.23 -4.99 -18.41
CA LEU A 79 -1.81 -4.89 -18.07
C LEU A 79 -1.15 -6.27 -18.05
N TRP A 80 -1.82 -7.29 -17.51
CA TRP A 80 -1.30 -8.66 -17.48
C TRP A 80 -1.32 -9.32 -18.85
N GLN A 81 -2.37 -9.05 -19.64
CA GLN A 81 -2.48 -9.53 -21.02
C GLN A 81 -1.39 -8.96 -21.93
N LYS A 82 -1.02 -7.68 -21.74
CA LYS A 82 0.14 -7.08 -22.41
C LYS A 82 1.46 -7.78 -22.10
N HIS A 83 1.54 -8.46 -20.96
CA HIS A 83 2.69 -9.28 -20.55
C HIS A 83 2.48 -10.79 -20.84
N GLY A 84 1.54 -11.13 -21.73
CA GLY A 84 1.35 -12.50 -22.22
C GLY A 84 0.40 -13.39 -21.40
N ILE A 85 -0.19 -12.88 -20.30
CA ILE A 85 -1.12 -13.66 -19.48
C ILE A 85 -2.55 -13.52 -20.03
N LYS A 86 -2.95 -14.46 -20.88
CA LYS A 86 -4.23 -14.41 -21.62
C LYS A 86 -5.47 -14.44 -20.72
N ASN A 87 -5.45 -15.24 -19.65
CA ASN A 87 -6.59 -15.45 -18.74
C ASN A 87 -6.54 -14.55 -17.48
N ALA A 88 -5.94 -13.37 -17.57
CA ALA A 88 -5.82 -12.48 -16.44
C ALA A 88 -7.19 -11.89 -16.02
N SER A 89 -7.36 -11.70 -14.72
CA SER A 89 -8.46 -10.92 -14.15
C SER A 89 -7.96 -9.57 -13.65
N ASN A 90 -8.90 -8.66 -13.43
CA ASN A 90 -8.62 -7.49 -12.62
C ASN A 90 -8.19 -7.94 -11.21
N GLN A 91 -7.23 -7.24 -10.62
CA GLN A 91 -6.61 -7.61 -9.36
C GLN A 91 -6.60 -6.42 -8.39
N TYR A 92 -7.01 -6.67 -7.16
CA TYR A 92 -6.80 -5.78 -6.03
C TYR A 92 -5.63 -6.30 -5.20
N SER A 93 -4.76 -5.41 -4.72
CA SER A 93 -3.65 -5.81 -3.84
C SER A 93 -3.57 -4.94 -2.61
N PHE A 94 -3.55 -5.57 -1.44
CA PHE A 94 -3.14 -4.98 -0.18
C PHE A 94 -1.61 -4.93 -0.12
N LEU A 95 -1.05 -3.77 0.24
CA LEU A 95 0.38 -3.51 0.23
C LEU A 95 0.82 -2.83 1.53
N VAL A 96 1.89 -3.34 2.13
CA VAL A 96 2.60 -2.69 3.25
C VAL A 96 4.05 -2.48 2.82
N THR A 97 4.50 -1.21 2.84
CA THR A 97 5.80 -0.81 2.26
C THR A 97 6.57 0.20 3.12
N SER A 98 5.88 0.91 4.02
CA SER A 98 6.54 1.78 5.00
C SER A 98 7.22 0.91 6.05
N VAL A 99 8.48 1.19 6.37
CA VAL A 99 9.22 0.46 7.41
C VAL A 99 8.49 0.45 8.75
N ASP A 100 7.86 1.56 9.15
CA ASP A 100 7.11 1.64 10.41
C ASP A 100 5.88 0.71 10.38
N GLU A 101 5.16 0.64 9.25
CA GLU A 101 4.00 -0.26 9.11
C GLU A 101 4.43 -1.72 8.95
N CYS A 102 5.57 -1.97 8.31
CA CYS A 102 6.16 -3.30 8.23
C CYS A 102 6.56 -3.79 9.63
N GLN A 103 7.08 -2.90 10.48
CA GLN A 103 7.36 -3.21 11.88
C GLN A 103 6.07 -3.51 12.66
N THR A 104 5.00 -2.72 12.44
CA THR A 104 3.67 -3.04 13.01
C THR A 104 3.21 -4.43 12.58
N LEU A 105 3.30 -4.77 11.29
CA LEU A 105 2.93 -6.09 10.79
C LEU A 105 3.79 -7.20 11.41
N CYS A 106 5.11 -7.01 11.51
CA CYS A 106 6.01 -7.97 12.15
C CYS A 106 5.72 -8.20 13.63
N ASN A 107 5.20 -7.19 14.34
CA ASN A 107 4.83 -7.29 15.75
C ASN A 107 3.48 -7.99 15.95
N LEU A 108 2.61 -7.96 14.95
CA LEU A 108 1.31 -8.64 14.96
C LEU A 108 1.44 -10.13 14.61
N LEU A 109 2.35 -10.48 13.70
CA LEU A 109 2.52 -11.84 13.20
C LEU A 109 3.43 -12.65 14.12
N ASP A 110 2.87 -13.69 14.74
CA ASP A 110 3.64 -14.70 15.46
C ASP A 110 4.18 -15.75 14.48
N GLU A 111 5.50 -15.94 14.48
CA GLU A 111 6.22 -16.92 13.67
C GLU A 111 5.93 -18.39 14.07
N SER A 112 5.35 -18.62 15.25
CA SER A 112 4.88 -19.94 15.69
C SER A 112 3.63 -20.42 14.92
N LEU A 113 2.85 -19.48 14.39
CA LEU A 113 1.61 -19.74 13.67
C LEU A 113 1.84 -20.21 12.22
N PHE A 114 2.98 -19.87 11.62
CA PHE A 114 3.32 -20.30 10.25
C PHE A 114 3.62 -21.80 10.20
N LYS A 115 3.06 -22.49 9.21
CA LYS A 115 3.17 -23.95 9.01
C LYS A 115 3.91 -24.35 7.72
N THR A 116 4.16 -23.41 6.82
CA THR A 116 4.77 -23.64 5.50
C THR A 116 6.17 -23.04 5.39
N ALA A 117 6.82 -23.28 4.25
CA ALA A 117 8.11 -22.64 3.90
C ALA A 117 8.04 -21.11 3.90
N LYS A 118 6.85 -20.49 3.83
CA LYS A 118 6.67 -19.04 3.93
C LYS A 118 7.12 -18.48 5.29
N LYS A 119 7.22 -19.32 6.33
CA LYS A 119 7.88 -18.94 7.59
C LYS A 119 9.29 -18.41 7.34
N ASN A 120 10.07 -19.05 6.47
CA ASN A 120 11.43 -18.62 6.17
C ASN A 120 11.44 -17.27 5.46
N ASP A 121 10.51 -17.05 4.53
CA ASP A 121 10.34 -15.76 3.86
C ASP A 121 9.99 -14.65 4.85
N PHE A 122 9.08 -14.93 5.79
CA PHE A 122 8.71 -13.99 6.84
C PHE A 122 9.88 -13.65 7.76
N LEU A 123 10.65 -14.65 8.21
CA LEU A 123 11.82 -14.42 9.09
C LEU A 123 12.90 -13.59 8.40
N LEU A 124 13.23 -13.92 7.14
CA LEU A 124 14.14 -13.15 6.30
C LEU A 124 13.64 -11.72 6.10
N TRP A 125 12.35 -11.55 5.82
CA TRP A 125 11.75 -10.23 5.65
C TRP A 125 11.73 -9.43 6.95
N LYS A 126 11.44 -10.05 8.10
CA LYS A 126 11.50 -9.45 9.44
C LYS A 126 12.92 -8.96 9.77
N GLU A 127 13.94 -9.71 9.36
CA GLU A 127 15.34 -9.27 9.45
C GLU A 127 15.58 -8.03 8.57
N ALA A 128 15.11 -8.02 7.33
CA ALA A 128 15.23 -6.84 6.46
C ALA A 128 14.48 -5.61 7.01
N VAL A 129 13.32 -5.80 7.63
CA VAL A 129 12.56 -4.73 8.31
C VAL A 129 13.40 -4.11 9.42
N LYS A 130 14.03 -4.92 10.28
CA LYS A 130 14.93 -4.44 11.34
C LYS A 130 16.14 -3.70 10.77
N ASN A 131 16.81 -4.27 9.76
CA ASN A 131 17.97 -3.66 9.13
C ASN A 131 17.66 -2.27 8.53
N ILE A 132 16.49 -2.11 7.89
CA ILE A 132 16.05 -0.81 7.36
C ILE A 132 15.56 0.12 8.48
N GLY A 133 14.89 -0.44 9.49
CA GLY A 133 14.41 0.25 10.68
C GLY A 133 15.53 0.95 11.44
N ASN A 134 16.65 0.24 11.64
CA ASN A 134 17.86 0.65 12.34
C ASN A 134 18.86 1.43 11.48
N PHE A 135 18.51 1.71 10.22
CA PHE A 135 19.39 2.40 9.27
C PHE A 135 20.69 1.66 8.92
N GLU A 136 20.80 0.37 9.23
CA GLU A 136 21.97 -0.46 8.94
C GLU A 136 22.25 -0.56 7.43
N HIS A 137 21.20 -0.55 6.61
CA HIS A 137 21.29 -0.50 5.14
C HIS A 137 22.06 0.71 4.56
N LEU A 138 22.32 1.74 5.37
CA LEU A 138 23.17 2.87 4.97
C LEU A 138 24.66 2.51 5.06
N LYS A 139 25.02 1.46 5.81
CA LYS A 139 26.36 0.89 5.92
C LYS A 139 26.56 -0.17 4.83
N LYS A 140 27.84 -0.45 4.50
CA LYS A 140 28.21 -1.44 3.48
C LYS A 140 27.67 -2.83 3.82
N ASP A 141 27.96 -3.30 5.04
CA ASP A 141 27.59 -4.65 5.47
C ASP A 141 26.07 -4.83 5.56
N GLY A 142 25.36 -3.82 6.07
CA GLY A 142 23.89 -3.87 6.13
C GLY A 142 23.25 -3.89 4.73
N LEU A 143 23.80 -3.14 3.77
CA LEU A 143 23.33 -3.19 2.39
C LEU A 143 23.60 -4.56 1.73
N LEU A 144 24.80 -5.12 1.95
CA LEU A 144 25.14 -6.44 1.42
C LEU A 144 24.27 -7.53 2.05
N ARG A 145 23.97 -7.42 3.34
CA ARG A 145 23.06 -8.34 4.02
C ARG A 145 21.64 -8.28 3.44
N LEU A 146 21.13 -7.08 3.13
CA LEU A 146 19.85 -6.95 2.43
C LEU A 146 19.87 -7.56 1.03
N ALA A 147 21.00 -7.48 0.32
CA ALA A 147 21.14 -8.13 -0.99
C ALA A 147 21.06 -9.66 -0.84
N GLU A 148 21.69 -10.24 0.18
CA GLU A 148 21.59 -11.67 0.50
C GLU A 148 20.16 -12.07 0.88
N ILE A 149 19.50 -11.31 1.76
CA ILE A 149 18.11 -11.58 2.15
C ILE A 149 17.20 -11.61 0.92
N ARG A 150 17.35 -10.61 0.04
CA ARG A 150 16.62 -10.56 -1.23
C ARG A 150 16.88 -11.77 -2.12
N ASP A 151 18.06 -12.39 -2.01
CA ASP A 151 18.46 -13.54 -2.82
C ASP A 151 17.94 -14.87 -2.28
N MET A 152 17.60 -14.91 -0.99
CA MET A 152 17.08 -16.09 -0.30
C MET A 152 15.54 -16.10 -0.26
N ILE A 153 14.90 -14.93 -0.25
CA ILE A 153 13.44 -14.82 -0.11
C ILE A 153 12.68 -15.29 -1.36
N ASN A 154 11.59 -16.03 -1.16
CA ASN A 154 10.77 -16.68 -2.20
C ASN A 154 11.53 -17.71 -3.07
N GLY A 155 12.62 -18.28 -2.55
CA GLY A 155 13.38 -19.32 -3.23
C GLY A 155 14.38 -18.82 -4.28
N PRO A 156 15.09 -19.73 -4.96
CA PRO A 156 16.27 -19.41 -5.76
C PRO A 156 15.97 -18.91 -7.18
N GLU A 157 14.70 -18.86 -7.59
CA GLU A 157 14.34 -18.46 -8.96
C GLU A 157 14.64 -16.98 -9.22
N LYS A 158 15.58 -16.74 -10.14
CA LYS A 158 16.06 -15.41 -10.48
C LYS A 158 15.44 -14.95 -11.79
N THR A 159 14.90 -13.73 -11.78
CA THR A 159 14.45 -13.06 -13.02
C THR A 159 15.64 -12.69 -13.90
N THR A 160 15.40 -12.47 -15.20
CA THR A 160 16.45 -12.12 -16.18
C THR A 160 17.22 -10.84 -15.85
N ASN A 161 16.62 -9.91 -15.11
CA ASN A 161 17.22 -8.64 -14.69
C ASN A 161 17.76 -8.66 -13.25
N TYR A 162 17.96 -9.85 -12.69
CA TYR A 162 18.43 -10.03 -11.34
C TYR A 162 19.87 -9.50 -11.15
N LYS A 163 20.10 -8.81 -10.04
CA LYS A 163 21.38 -8.15 -9.71
C LYS A 163 22.02 -8.83 -8.51
N ALA A 164 22.90 -9.82 -8.71
CA ALA A 164 23.53 -10.58 -7.61
C ALA A 164 24.28 -9.70 -6.59
N LYS A 165 24.66 -10.26 -5.44
CA LYS A 165 25.51 -9.59 -4.41
C LYS A 165 26.72 -8.84 -5.01
N ALA A 166 27.42 -9.44 -5.98
CA ALA A 166 28.57 -8.83 -6.66
C ALA A 166 28.25 -7.50 -7.35
N PHE A 167 27.03 -7.35 -7.89
CA PHE A 167 26.57 -6.10 -8.45
C PHE A 167 26.52 -4.97 -7.41
N PHE A 168 26.10 -5.28 -6.17
CA PHE A 168 26.07 -4.31 -5.09
C PHE A 168 27.45 -4.02 -4.53
N MET A 169 28.36 -4.99 -4.48
CA MET A 169 29.77 -4.75 -4.13
C MET A 169 30.39 -3.70 -5.06
N ASN A 170 30.27 -3.89 -6.37
CA ASN A 170 30.72 -2.91 -7.36
C ASN A 170 29.98 -1.56 -7.22
N ALA A 171 28.68 -1.57 -6.90
CA ALA A 171 27.92 -0.34 -6.68
C ALA A 171 28.39 0.46 -5.45
N ILE A 172 28.89 -0.23 -4.41
CA ILE A 172 29.51 0.36 -3.22
C ILE A 172 30.88 0.95 -3.59
N GLU A 173 31.71 0.20 -4.30
CA GLU A 173 33.04 0.63 -4.75
C GLU A 173 32.99 1.87 -5.64
N LYS A 174 32.00 1.96 -6.53
CA LYS A 174 31.79 3.13 -7.39
C LYS A 174 31.23 4.35 -6.66
N ARG A 175 30.76 4.19 -5.40
CA ARG A 175 30.09 5.26 -4.64
C ARG A 175 30.53 5.30 -3.17
N PRO A 176 31.83 5.35 -2.86
CA PRO A 176 32.33 5.32 -1.48
C PRO A 176 31.80 6.49 -0.64
N GLN A 177 31.53 7.64 -1.28
CA GLN A 177 30.99 8.84 -0.64
C GLN A 177 29.62 8.63 0.03
N LEU A 178 28.85 7.62 -0.37
CA LEU A 178 27.54 7.32 0.24
C LEU A 178 27.67 6.61 1.59
N PHE A 179 28.85 6.05 1.89
CA PHE A 179 29.12 5.20 3.04
C PHE A 179 30.09 5.85 4.04
N THR A 180 30.39 7.14 3.89
CA THR A 180 31.12 7.90 4.90
C THR A 180 30.24 8.15 6.12
N ILE A 181 30.86 8.30 7.30
CA ILE A 181 30.14 8.56 8.56
C ILE A 181 29.20 9.78 8.41
N GLN A 182 29.73 10.90 7.88
CA GLN A 182 28.96 12.12 7.66
C GLN A 182 27.77 11.91 6.71
N ALA A 183 27.93 11.14 5.63
CA ALA A 183 26.85 10.86 4.70
C ALA A 183 25.76 9.98 5.33
N ILE A 184 26.16 8.98 6.12
CA ILE A 184 25.26 8.09 6.86
C ILE A 184 24.46 8.89 7.88
N GLU A 185 25.11 9.72 8.69
CA GLU A 185 24.47 10.57 9.70
C GLU A 185 23.46 11.53 9.06
N LYS A 186 23.86 12.23 7.99
CA LYS A 186 22.98 13.15 7.24
C LYS A 186 21.73 12.43 6.70
N ARG A 187 21.90 11.25 6.10
CA ARG A 187 20.79 10.45 5.56
C ARG A 187 19.89 9.90 6.66
N THR A 188 20.47 9.50 7.78
CA THR A 188 19.75 9.03 8.98
C THR A 188 18.88 10.15 9.56
N ALA A 189 19.46 11.31 9.84
CA ALA A 189 18.74 12.48 10.35
C ALA A 189 17.59 12.89 9.43
N LYS A 190 17.85 12.95 8.11
CA LYS A 190 16.81 13.24 7.11
C LYS A 190 15.68 12.20 7.15
N ALA A 191 15.99 10.92 7.28
CA ALA A 191 15.00 9.87 7.33
C ALA A 191 14.15 9.92 8.61
N ILE A 192 14.75 10.24 9.77
CA ILE A 192 14.05 10.44 11.04
C ILE A 192 13.01 11.56 10.91
N ILE A 193 13.43 12.74 10.44
CA ILE A 193 12.55 13.91 10.24
C ILE A 193 11.36 13.55 9.32
N VAL A 194 11.63 12.82 8.24
CA VAL A 194 10.57 12.38 7.31
C VAL A 194 9.60 11.41 8.00
N ARG A 195 10.10 10.42 8.74
CA ARG A 195 9.25 9.46 9.49
C ARG A 195 8.37 10.20 10.50
N GLU A 196 8.92 11.13 11.26
CA GLU A 196 8.17 11.94 12.23
C GLU A 196 7.09 12.80 11.57
N SER A 197 7.41 13.47 10.45
CA SER A 197 6.43 14.24 9.68
C SER A 197 5.28 13.39 9.18
N ILE A 198 5.56 12.16 8.73
CA ILE A 198 4.53 11.19 8.30
C ILE A 198 3.66 10.77 9.49
N LYS A 199 4.25 10.45 10.65
CA LYS A 199 3.52 10.08 11.87
C LYS A 199 2.58 11.20 12.31
N GLN A 200 3.05 12.44 12.34
CA GLN A 200 2.23 13.61 12.68
C GLN A 200 1.07 13.80 11.70
N LYS A 201 1.30 13.65 10.39
CA LYS A 201 0.24 13.73 9.37
C LYS A 201 -0.81 12.64 9.55
N LYS A 202 -0.39 11.39 9.81
CA LYS A 202 -1.31 10.27 10.07
C LYS A 202 -2.15 10.51 11.32
N SER A 203 -1.55 11.00 12.40
CA SER A 203 -2.28 11.37 13.63
C SER A 203 -3.35 12.43 13.35
N LYS A 204 -3.03 13.47 12.57
CA LYS A 204 -4.00 14.51 12.21
C LYS A 204 -5.15 13.97 11.35
N ILE A 205 -4.86 13.07 10.40
CA ILE A 205 -5.88 12.43 9.56
C ILE A 205 -6.79 11.53 10.40
N SER A 206 -6.23 10.74 11.32
CA SER A 206 -7.00 9.86 12.20
C SER A 206 -7.94 10.63 13.15
N GLN A 207 -7.54 11.83 13.58
CA GLN A 207 -8.39 12.72 14.39
C GLN A 207 -9.50 13.41 13.58
N TYR A 208 -9.41 13.43 12.26
CA TYR A 208 -10.39 14.05 11.39
C TYR A 208 -11.52 13.07 11.09
N LYS A 209 -12.65 13.22 11.78
CA LYS A 209 -13.92 12.64 11.32
C LYS A 209 -14.41 13.49 10.15
N PRO A 210 -14.46 12.98 8.91
CA PRO A 210 -15.13 13.72 7.87
C PRO A 210 -16.61 13.83 8.25
N LYS A 211 -17.12 15.07 8.33
CA LYS A 211 -18.57 15.33 8.36
C LYS A 211 -19.13 15.00 6.96
N PHE A 212 -19.20 13.71 6.63
CA PHE A 212 -20.10 13.25 5.59
C PHE A 212 -21.44 12.99 6.27
N GLU A 213 -22.26 14.04 6.38
CA GLU A 213 -23.70 13.79 6.36
C GLU A 213 -23.99 13.21 4.98
N ILE A 214 -24.33 11.92 4.95
CA ILE A 214 -24.97 11.32 3.79
C ILE A 214 -26.23 12.16 3.58
N ALA A 215 -26.28 12.95 2.51
CA ALA A 215 -27.49 13.67 2.17
C ALA A 215 -28.64 12.65 2.14
N PRO A 216 -29.79 12.92 2.79
CA PRO A 216 -30.90 11.99 2.85
C PRO A 216 -31.22 11.45 1.45
N GLU A 217 -31.60 10.18 1.37
CA GLU A 217 -31.73 9.41 0.12
C GLU A 217 -32.67 10.05 -0.92
N ASP A 218 -33.46 11.05 -0.51
CA ASP A 218 -34.55 11.65 -1.25
C ASP A 218 -34.16 12.80 -2.18
N HIS A 219 -32.87 13.15 -2.30
CA HIS A 219 -32.46 14.24 -3.19
C HIS A 219 -32.37 13.81 -4.67
N VAL A 220 -33.54 13.58 -5.26
CA VAL A 220 -33.76 13.40 -6.70
C VAL A 220 -34.03 14.78 -7.32
N CYS A 221 -33.24 15.20 -8.32
CA CYS A 221 -33.53 16.47 -9.01
C CYS A 221 -34.84 16.39 -9.80
N ILE A 222 -35.47 17.55 -10.07
CA ILE A 222 -36.73 17.64 -10.83
C ILE A 222 -36.71 16.84 -12.14
N ASP A 223 -35.58 16.84 -12.85
CA ASP A 223 -35.42 16.10 -14.12
C ASP A 223 -35.46 14.57 -13.92
N CYS A 224 -34.93 14.06 -12.80
CA CYS A 224 -34.99 12.62 -12.49
C CYS A 224 -36.35 12.18 -11.91
N ARG A 225 -37.11 13.09 -11.30
CA ARG A 225 -38.51 12.82 -10.88
C ARG A 225 -39.41 12.60 -12.10
N LYS A 226 -39.21 13.38 -13.17
CA LYS A 226 -39.99 13.24 -14.41
C LYS A 226 -39.73 11.90 -15.12
N SER A 227 -38.51 11.36 -15.06
CA SER A 227 -38.19 10.06 -15.66
C SER A 227 -38.68 8.85 -14.84
N LEU A 228 -38.85 9.00 -13.52
CA LEU A 228 -39.33 7.93 -12.63
C LEU A 228 -40.85 7.75 -12.68
N ALA A 229 -41.61 8.78 -13.09
CA ALA A 229 -43.06 8.70 -13.20
C ALA A 229 -43.53 7.80 -14.36
N ASP A 230 -42.70 7.57 -15.38
CA ASP A 230 -43.12 6.87 -16.60
C ASP A 230 -42.68 5.40 -16.71
N ARG A 231 -41.71 4.91 -15.93
CA ARG A 231 -41.28 3.50 -16.02
C ARG A 231 -40.79 2.96 -14.68
N ASN A 232 -41.22 1.73 -14.39
CA ASN A 232 -40.86 0.92 -13.22
C ASN A 232 -39.40 0.43 -13.30
N VAL A 233 -38.45 1.37 -13.38
CA VAL A 233 -37.00 1.12 -13.53
C VAL A 233 -36.29 1.78 -12.36
N ARG A 234 -35.53 1.01 -11.57
CA ARG A 234 -34.58 1.55 -10.57
C ARG A 234 -33.61 2.49 -11.28
N ALA A 235 -33.76 3.80 -11.09
CA ALA A 235 -32.99 4.81 -11.81
C ALA A 235 -31.51 4.80 -11.40
N GLU A 236 -30.62 4.53 -12.35
CA GLU A 236 -29.25 5.02 -12.26
C GLU A 236 -29.27 6.56 -12.23
N ARG A 237 -28.83 7.17 -11.12
CA ARG A 237 -28.90 8.64 -10.92
C ARG A 237 -28.14 9.39 -12.03
N CYS A 238 -28.71 10.49 -12.54
CA CYS A 238 -28.04 11.33 -13.55
C CYS A 238 -26.74 11.95 -13.02
N GLU A 239 -25.85 12.36 -13.93
CA GLU A 239 -24.55 12.93 -13.55
C GLU A 239 -24.65 14.19 -12.69
N THR A 240 -25.71 14.99 -12.85
CA THR A 240 -26.00 16.18 -12.05
C THR A 240 -26.33 15.85 -10.60
N CYS A 241 -27.14 14.81 -10.36
CA CYS A 241 -27.44 14.31 -9.01
C CYS A 241 -26.20 13.68 -8.35
N ARG A 242 -25.37 12.96 -9.12
CA ARG A 242 -24.09 12.43 -8.63
C ARG A 242 -23.10 13.54 -8.25
N ARG A 243 -23.08 14.66 -8.98
CA ARG A 243 -22.22 15.81 -8.67
C ARG A 243 -22.69 16.60 -7.45
N LYS A 244 -24.01 16.75 -7.24
CA LYS A 244 -24.55 17.46 -6.06
C LYS A 244 -24.37 16.69 -4.74
N HIS A 245 -24.26 15.36 -4.80
CA HIS A 245 -23.96 14.53 -3.62
C HIS A 245 -22.57 14.78 -3.01
N LEU A 246 -21.63 15.34 -3.79
CA LEU A 246 -20.39 15.90 -3.27
C LEU A 246 -20.58 17.41 -3.15
N ASN A 247 -20.87 17.89 -1.95
CA ASN A 247 -20.98 19.32 -1.68
C ASN A 247 -19.71 20.09 -2.17
N LYS A 248 -19.87 21.37 -2.54
CA LYS A 248 -18.80 22.25 -3.05
C LYS A 248 -17.59 22.30 -2.08
N LEU A 249 -17.86 22.15 -0.78
CA LEU A 249 -16.87 22.02 0.29
C LEU A 249 -16.08 20.72 0.23
N GLY A 250 -16.73 19.58 -0.02
CA GLY A 250 -16.07 18.28 -0.22
C GLY A 250 -15.14 18.28 -1.42
N TYR A 251 -15.53 18.89 -2.54
CA TYR A 251 -14.67 19.00 -3.72
C TYR A 251 -13.47 19.94 -3.51
N GLN A 252 -13.67 21.08 -2.84
CA GLN A 252 -12.58 21.99 -2.48
C GLN A 252 -11.63 21.37 -1.44
N TRP A 253 -12.17 20.59 -0.50
CA TRP A 253 -11.38 19.82 0.46
C TRP A 253 -10.55 18.73 -0.23
N LEU A 254 -11.13 18.00 -1.19
CA LEU A 254 -10.42 17.00 -1.99
C LEU A 254 -9.26 17.62 -2.81
N LYS A 255 -9.46 18.83 -3.36
CA LYS A 255 -8.40 19.59 -4.03
C LYS A 255 -7.29 20.04 -3.08
N LYS A 256 -7.65 20.54 -1.89
CA LYS A 256 -6.71 21.06 -0.88
C LYS A 256 -5.90 19.95 -0.19
N HIS A 257 -6.46 18.73 -0.09
CA HIS A 257 -5.85 17.59 0.60
C HIS A 257 -5.47 16.44 -0.35
N ARG A 258 -5.03 16.73 -1.58
CA ARG A 258 -4.63 15.74 -2.61
C ARG A 258 -3.76 14.57 -2.07
N ALA A 259 -2.94 14.79 -1.06
CA ALA A 259 -2.14 13.75 -0.41
C ALA A 259 -2.96 12.82 0.51
N ALA A 260 -3.93 13.34 1.28
CA ALA A 260 -4.87 12.53 2.06
C ALA A 260 -5.91 11.84 1.16
N VAL A 261 -6.27 12.48 0.05
CA VAL A 261 -7.10 11.92 -1.02
C VAL A 261 -6.42 10.80 -1.77
N ARG A 262 -5.09 10.77 -1.92
CA ARG A 262 -4.39 9.56 -2.40
C ARG A 262 -4.54 8.38 -1.43
N TYR A 263 -4.83 8.65 -0.15
CA TYR A 263 -5.02 7.65 0.91
C TYR A 263 -6.49 7.25 1.11
N MET A 264 -7.45 8.11 0.72
CA MET A 264 -8.91 7.91 0.86
C MET A 264 -9.69 7.80 -0.47
N ALA A 265 -9.13 8.22 -1.60
CA ALA A 265 -9.84 8.31 -2.89
C ALA A 265 -9.22 7.40 -3.96
N GLN A 266 -9.03 6.14 -3.60
CA GLN A 266 -9.22 5.08 -4.59
C GLN A 266 -10.66 4.53 -4.55
N ASP A 267 -11.47 4.96 -3.60
CA ASP A 267 -12.80 4.39 -3.31
C ASP A 267 -13.95 5.03 -4.12
N VAL A 268 -13.70 6.06 -4.95
CA VAL A 268 -14.76 6.78 -5.73
C VAL A 268 -14.51 6.81 -7.25
N LEU A 269 -13.36 6.33 -7.73
CA LEU A 269 -13.01 6.38 -9.17
C LEU A 269 -13.07 5.02 -9.89
N ALA A 270 -13.52 3.95 -9.23
CA ALA A 270 -13.72 2.65 -9.86
C ALA A 270 -14.86 2.61 -10.91
N GLY A 271 -15.58 3.71 -11.13
CA GLY A 271 -16.71 3.79 -12.07
C GLY A 271 -16.64 4.86 -13.15
N LYS A 272 -15.50 5.54 -13.39
CA LYS A 272 -15.41 6.55 -14.47
C LYS A 272 -14.67 6.02 -15.69
N LYS A 273 -15.45 5.66 -16.71
CA LYS A 273 -15.03 5.59 -18.12
C LYS A 273 -14.25 6.86 -18.46
N THR A 274 -13.01 6.71 -18.91
CA THR A 274 -12.31 7.75 -19.67
C THR A 274 -12.43 7.41 -21.15
N ASP A 275 -13.61 7.60 -21.72
CA ASP A 275 -13.74 7.76 -23.17
C ASP A 275 -13.31 9.19 -23.48
N ARG A 276 -12.02 9.37 -23.76
CA ARG A 276 -11.52 10.62 -24.32
C ARG A 276 -10.22 10.43 -25.10
N TRP A 277 -10.26 9.59 -26.12
CA TRP A 277 -9.38 9.67 -27.30
C TRP A 277 -10.12 9.13 -28.52
N GLN A 278 -11.09 9.92 -29.00
CA GLN A 278 -11.44 9.96 -30.40
C GLN A 278 -11.61 11.44 -30.75
N LYS A 279 -10.61 11.99 -31.44
CA LYS A 279 -10.81 13.08 -32.37
C LYS A 279 -9.88 12.83 -33.56
N GLN A 280 -10.50 13.00 -34.73
CA GLN A 280 -9.89 13.22 -36.04
C GLN A 280 -8.71 14.18 -35.96
#